data_AF-A0A7W3XXZ1-F1
#
_entry.id   AF-A0A7W3XXZ1-F1
#
_cell.length_a   1.000
_cell.length_b   1.000
_cell.length_c   1.000
_cell.angle_alpha   90.00
_cell.angle_beta   90.00
_cell.angle_gamma   90.00
#
_symmetry.space_group_name_H-M   'P 1'
#
loop_
_entity.id
_entity.type
_entity.pdbx_description
1 polymer ?
#
loop_
_entity_poly.entity_id
_entity_poly.type
_entity_poly.pdbx_seq_one_letter_code
_entity_poly.pdbx_strand_id
1 'polypeptide(L)'
;MTDREELPHEPYIDSVAHALAVLNCEPRYVHCETADGEQLDAVLSDWPEGVVSEEHWPHGVYLAWDQHAGWQLIESGGGRNVTSLCSDSDTYAAPWQVACDLLAQLATGAGADPIVSHGGPAWDPTLVRQAVDAWEAAL
;
A
#
# COMPACT_ATOMS: atom_id res chain seq x y z
N MET A 1 9.72 -2.27 -28.39
CA MET A 1 9.11 -2.45 -27.06
C MET A 1 10.26 -2.54 -26.11
N THR A 2 10.57 -1.45 -25.42
CA THR A 2 11.58 -1.43 -24.35
C THR A 2 11.04 -2.32 -23.24
N ASP A 3 11.80 -3.36 -22.87
CA ASP A 3 11.56 -4.13 -21.65
C ASP A 3 11.50 -3.11 -20.50
N ARG A 4 10.32 -2.97 -19.87
CA ARG A 4 10.24 -2.26 -18.60
C ARG A 4 10.92 -3.20 -17.62
N GLU A 5 12.12 -2.85 -17.16
CA GLU A 5 12.75 -3.59 -16.07
C GLU A 5 11.75 -3.64 -14.91
N GLU A 6 11.43 -4.86 -14.49
CA GLU A 6 10.55 -5.12 -13.35
C GLU A 6 11.14 -4.42 -12.12
N LEU A 7 10.34 -3.58 -11.47
CA LEU A 7 10.82 -2.82 -10.31
C LEU A 7 10.87 -3.75 -9.08
N PRO A 8 11.87 -3.63 -8.20
CA PRO A 8 12.10 -4.59 -7.12
C PRO A 8 10.95 -4.69 -6.10
N HIS A 9 10.06 -3.68 -6.03
CA HIS A 9 8.87 -3.70 -5.18
C HIS A 9 7.61 -4.22 -5.87
N GLU A 10 7.59 -4.43 -7.19
CA GLU A 10 6.39 -4.93 -7.90
C GLU A 10 5.84 -6.24 -7.29
N PRO A 11 6.67 -7.27 -6.99
CA PRO A 11 6.17 -8.48 -6.33
C PRO A 11 5.58 -8.24 -4.92
N TYR A 12 6.07 -7.23 -4.22
CA TYR A 12 5.54 -6.83 -2.92
C TYR A 12 4.16 -6.19 -3.07
N ILE A 13 4.02 -5.25 -4.01
CA ILE A 13 2.75 -4.57 -4.30
C ILE A 13 1.70 -5.57 -4.80
N ASP A 14 2.09 -6.52 -5.66
CA ASP A 14 1.21 -7.60 -6.10
C ASP A 14 0.71 -8.48 -4.95
N SER A 15 1.58 -8.76 -3.98
CA SER A 15 1.20 -9.51 -2.77
C SER A 15 0.18 -8.76 -1.93
N VAL A 16 0.30 -7.42 -1.82
CA VAL A 16 -0.68 -6.56 -1.13
C VAL A 16 -2.00 -6.51 -1.89
N ALA A 17 -1.96 -6.30 -3.21
CA ALA A 17 -3.15 -6.35 -4.06
C ALA A 17 -3.88 -7.70 -3.97
N HIS A 18 -3.13 -8.80 -3.94
CA HIS A 18 -3.70 -10.13 -3.72
C HIS A 18 -4.37 -10.27 -2.35
N ALA A 19 -3.72 -9.82 -1.28
CA ALA A 19 -4.30 -9.84 0.06
C ALA A 19 -5.62 -9.05 0.14
N LEU A 20 -5.64 -7.87 -0.49
CA LEU A 20 -6.84 -7.04 -0.63
C LEU A 20 -7.94 -7.76 -1.40
N ALA A 21 -7.61 -8.44 -2.50
CA ALA A 21 -8.57 -9.20 -3.30
C ALA A 21 -9.23 -10.34 -2.51
N VAL A 22 -8.47 -11.08 -1.70
CA VAL A 22 -9.04 -12.14 -0.84
C VAL A 22 -10.04 -11.57 0.17
N LEU A 23 -9.86 -10.30 0.60
CA LEU A 23 -10.79 -9.60 1.49
C LEU A 23 -11.92 -8.85 0.74
N ASN A 24 -12.09 -9.09 -0.56
CA ASN A 24 -13.06 -8.41 -1.44
C ASN A 24 -12.84 -6.89 -1.54
N CYS A 25 -11.59 -6.46 -1.41
CA CYS A 25 -11.13 -5.07 -1.47
C CYS A 25 -10.16 -4.85 -2.66
N GLU A 26 -10.30 -5.64 -3.74
CA GLU A 26 -9.37 -5.59 -4.87
C GLU A 26 -9.35 -4.19 -5.52
N PRO A 27 -8.20 -3.48 -5.52
CA PRO A 27 -8.08 -2.21 -6.22
C PRO A 27 -8.19 -2.44 -7.73
N ARG A 28 -8.93 -1.58 -8.44
CA ARG A 28 -8.99 -1.65 -9.91
C ARG A 28 -7.84 -0.92 -10.58
N TYR A 29 -7.12 -0.10 -9.83
CA TYR A 29 -5.92 0.59 -10.28
C TYR A 29 -4.75 0.27 -9.37
N VAL A 30 -3.67 -0.27 -9.95
CA VAL A 30 -2.38 -0.52 -9.30
C VAL A 30 -1.30 0.00 -10.23
N HIS A 31 -0.43 0.87 -9.73
CA HIS A 31 0.69 1.42 -10.50
C HIS A 31 1.94 1.47 -9.63
N CYS A 32 3.03 0.93 -10.15
CA CYS A 32 4.37 1.00 -9.57
C CYS A 32 5.25 1.88 -10.45
N GLU A 33 6.04 2.77 -9.85
CA GLU A 33 6.90 3.68 -10.61
C GLU A 33 8.15 4.14 -9.86
N THR A 34 8.99 4.85 -10.62
CA THR A 34 10.18 5.57 -10.16
C THR A 34 10.22 6.95 -10.82
N ALA A 35 9.39 7.89 -10.33
CA ALA A 35 9.10 9.14 -11.06
C ALA A 35 10.35 9.98 -11.39
N ASP A 36 11.37 9.95 -10.53
CA ASP A 36 12.67 10.61 -10.68
C ASP A 36 13.85 9.64 -10.85
N GLY A 37 13.59 8.33 -10.80
CA GLY A 37 14.62 7.29 -10.78
C GLY A 37 15.34 7.15 -9.43
N GLU A 38 14.92 7.87 -8.39
CA GLU A 38 15.56 7.89 -7.06
C GLU A 38 14.70 7.20 -6.00
N GLN A 39 13.38 7.12 -6.22
CA GLN A 39 12.42 6.54 -5.28
C GLN A 39 11.52 5.50 -5.93
N LEU A 40 11.28 4.37 -5.26
CA LEU A 40 10.26 3.39 -5.63
C LEU A 40 8.93 3.76 -4.97
N ASP A 41 7.90 3.91 -5.81
CA ASP A 41 6.56 4.30 -5.40
C ASP A 41 5.52 3.31 -5.91
N ALA A 42 4.43 3.18 -5.16
CA ALA A 42 3.24 2.50 -5.63
C ALA A 42 1.95 3.23 -5.22
N VAL A 43 0.94 3.14 -6.08
CA VAL A 43 -0.39 3.70 -5.85
C VAL A 43 -1.45 2.65 -6.17
N LEU A 44 -2.33 2.42 -5.20
CA LEU A 44 -3.50 1.56 -5.30
C LEU A 44 -4.75 2.41 -5.10
N SER A 45 -5.71 2.32 -6.02
CA SER A 45 -6.93 3.12 -5.98
C SER A 45 -8.08 2.48 -6.77
N ASP A 46 -9.16 3.25 -6.99
CA ASP A 46 -10.38 2.81 -7.67
C ASP A 46 -10.97 1.56 -6.99
N TRP A 47 -11.27 1.74 -5.70
CA TRP A 47 -11.80 0.69 -4.83
C TRP A 47 -13.19 0.21 -5.29
N PRO A 48 -13.57 -1.04 -4.96
CA PRO A 48 -14.92 -1.51 -5.20
C PRO A 48 -15.98 -0.65 -4.51
N GLU A 49 -17.17 -0.59 -5.10
CA GLU A 49 -18.30 0.17 -4.55
C GLU A 49 -18.67 -0.33 -3.15
N GLY A 50 -18.91 0.60 -2.21
CA GLY A 50 -19.31 0.29 -0.84
C GLY A 50 -18.15 -0.11 0.10
N VAL A 51 -16.92 -0.20 -0.38
CA VAL A 51 -15.73 -0.45 0.46
C VAL A 51 -15.30 0.81 1.20
N VAL A 52 -15.31 1.95 0.50
CA VAL A 52 -14.93 3.25 1.05
C VAL A 52 -16.16 3.92 1.64
N SER A 53 -16.09 4.30 2.92
CA SER A 53 -17.14 5.10 3.54
C SER A 53 -17.11 6.54 3.03
N GLU A 54 -18.10 6.94 2.23
CA GLU A 54 -18.24 8.32 1.74
C GLU A 54 -18.45 9.35 2.86
N GLU A 55 -18.95 8.91 4.04
CA GLU A 55 -19.05 9.74 5.23
C GLU A 55 -17.66 10.18 5.73
N HIS A 56 -16.68 9.28 5.63
CA HIS A 56 -15.32 9.50 6.13
C HIS A 56 -14.36 9.98 5.04
N TRP A 57 -14.60 9.58 3.78
CA TRP A 57 -13.76 9.86 2.62
C TRP A 57 -14.61 10.48 1.49
N PRO A 58 -15.16 11.68 1.68
CA PRO A 58 -16.13 12.29 0.77
C PRO A 58 -15.55 12.58 -0.62
N HIS A 59 -14.23 12.61 -0.77
CA HIS A 59 -13.54 12.83 -2.04
C HIS A 59 -12.88 11.57 -2.59
N GLY A 60 -13.09 10.42 -1.94
CA GLY A 60 -12.34 9.20 -2.21
C GLY A 60 -10.92 9.26 -1.65
N VAL A 61 -10.26 8.11 -1.73
CA VAL A 61 -8.97 7.88 -1.09
C VAL A 61 -8.16 6.90 -1.92
N TYR A 62 -6.84 7.02 -1.90
CA TYR A 62 -5.92 6.06 -2.48
C TYR A 62 -4.87 5.65 -1.45
N LEU A 63 -4.35 4.45 -1.62
CA LEU A 63 -3.28 3.89 -0.81
C LEU A 63 -1.97 4.07 -1.59
N ALA A 64 -1.06 4.84 -1.01
CA ALA A 64 0.28 5.02 -1.52
C ALA A 64 1.27 4.22 -0.68
N TRP A 65 2.38 3.84 -1.31
CA TRP A 65 3.54 3.28 -0.66
C TRP A 65 4.80 3.89 -1.25
N ASP A 66 5.77 4.21 -0.38
CA ASP A 66 7.12 4.50 -0.81
C ASP A 66 8.14 3.76 0.08
N GLN A 67 9.33 3.52 -0.48
CA GLN A 67 10.37 2.73 0.18
C GLN A 67 10.94 3.33 1.48
N HIS A 68 10.66 4.60 1.78
CA HIS A 68 11.20 5.31 2.94
C HIS A 68 10.15 5.59 4.02
N ALA A 69 8.91 5.88 3.63
CA ALA A 69 7.83 6.22 4.54
C ALA A 69 6.75 5.14 4.67
N GLY A 70 6.80 4.09 3.84
CA GLY A 70 5.87 2.97 3.91
C GLY A 70 4.47 3.34 3.42
N TRP A 71 3.44 2.73 4.03
CA TRP A 71 2.06 2.84 3.58
C TRP A 71 1.34 4.07 4.12
N GLN A 72 0.70 4.80 3.21
CA GLN A 72 -0.03 6.03 3.49
C GLN A 72 -1.38 6.06 2.75
N LEU A 73 -2.42 6.49 3.44
CA LEU A 73 -3.71 6.85 2.88
C LEU A 73 -3.70 8.32 2.48
N ILE A 74 -4.13 8.62 1.27
CA ILE A 74 -4.18 9.99 0.76
C ILE A 74 -5.57 10.26 0.19
N GLU A 75 -6.23 11.31 0.71
CA GLU A 75 -7.56 11.72 0.25
C GLU A 75 -7.47 12.55 -1.04
N SER A 76 -8.20 12.16 -2.08
CA SER A 76 -8.08 12.74 -3.43
C SER A 76 -8.50 14.21 -3.54
N GLY A 77 -9.27 14.74 -2.58
CA GLY A 77 -9.81 16.10 -2.60
C GLY A 77 -9.11 17.11 -1.69
N GLY A 78 -8.16 16.69 -0.86
CA GLY A 78 -7.55 17.52 0.18
C GLY A 78 -6.04 17.66 -0.01
N GLY A 79 -5.53 18.89 -0.08
CA GLY A 79 -4.12 19.13 -0.41
C GLY A 79 -3.07 18.64 0.60
N ARG A 80 -3.45 18.02 1.73
CA ARG A 80 -2.54 17.57 2.81
C ARG A 80 -3.06 16.41 3.67
N ASN A 81 -4.10 15.70 3.24
CA ASN A 81 -4.67 14.62 4.06
C ASN A 81 -3.93 13.31 3.79
N VAL A 82 -2.67 13.28 4.24
CA VAL A 82 -1.81 12.09 4.24
C VAL A 82 -1.85 11.50 5.64
N THR A 83 -2.33 10.28 5.74
CA THR A 83 -2.45 9.55 7.01
C THR A 83 -1.66 8.26 6.88
N SER A 84 -0.69 8.02 7.77
CA SER A 84 -0.04 6.71 7.84
C SER A 84 -1.09 5.61 8.04
N LEU A 85 -0.98 4.52 7.30
CA LEU A 85 -1.98 3.44 7.34
C LEU A 85 -2.16 2.85 8.76
N CYS A 86 -1.08 2.77 9.52
CA CYS A 86 -1.08 2.62 10.97
C CYS A 86 0.28 3.10 11.50
N SER A 87 0.36 3.55 12.76
CA SER A 87 1.65 3.93 13.38
C SER A 87 2.63 2.76 13.48
N ASP A 88 2.10 1.54 13.48
CA ASP A 88 2.86 0.31 13.69
C ASP A 88 3.03 -0.49 12.37
N SER A 89 2.46 -0.02 11.25
CA SER A 89 2.73 -0.61 9.95
C SER A 89 4.16 -0.26 9.53
N ASP A 90 5.07 -1.22 9.62
CA ASP A 90 6.44 -1.11 9.09
C ASP A 90 6.40 -0.79 7.57
N THR A 91 7.45 -0.14 7.06
CA THR A 91 7.64 0.16 5.64
C THR A 91 7.37 -1.06 4.75
N TYR A 92 7.81 -2.24 5.19
CA TYR A 92 7.64 -3.51 4.48
C TYR A 92 6.68 -4.44 5.23
N ALA A 93 5.63 -3.88 5.83
CA ALA A 93 4.62 -4.63 6.58
C ALA A 93 4.04 -5.80 5.76
N ALA A 94 3.61 -6.85 6.46
CA ALA A 94 3.02 -8.02 5.83
C ALA A 94 1.80 -7.63 4.97
N PRO A 95 1.70 -8.12 3.73
CA PRO A 95 0.59 -7.80 2.82
C PRO A 95 -0.81 -7.97 3.45
N TRP A 96 -0.97 -9.03 4.26
CA TRP A 96 -2.22 -9.30 4.97
C TRP A 96 -2.53 -8.26 6.05
N GLN A 97 -1.50 -7.79 6.77
CA GLN A 97 -1.63 -6.73 7.78
C GLN A 97 -2.05 -5.42 7.12
N VAL A 98 -1.37 -5.03 6.03
CA VAL A 98 -1.69 -3.85 5.21
C VAL A 98 -3.16 -3.89 4.76
N ALA A 99 -3.61 -5.04 4.25
CA ALA A 99 -4.99 -5.19 3.79
C ALA A 99 -6.03 -5.06 4.92
N CYS A 100 -5.77 -5.65 6.09
CA CYS A 100 -6.64 -5.53 7.26
C CYS A 100 -6.71 -4.09 7.80
N ASP A 101 -5.55 -3.44 7.96
CA ASP A 101 -5.48 -2.06 8.46
C ASP A 101 -6.14 -1.08 7.50
N LEU A 102 -5.94 -1.28 6.18
CA LEU A 102 -6.61 -0.51 5.15
C LEU A 102 -8.13 -0.63 5.27
N LEU A 103 -8.67 -1.84 5.30
CA LEU A 103 -10.12 -2.03 5.38
C LEU A 103 -10.73 -1.37 6.62
N ALA A 104 -10.05 -1.43 7.75
CA ALA A 104 -10.49 -0.75 8.97
C ALA A 104 -10.54 0.78 8.79
N GLN A 105 -9.50 1.36 8.19
CA GLN A 105 -9.42 2.80 7.92
C GLN A 105 -10.43 3.26 6.86
N LEU A 106 -10.61 2.50 5.76
CA LEU A 106 -11.60 2.81 4.72
C LEU A 106 -13.03 2.84 5.27
N ALA A 107 -13.33 1.97 6.24
CA ALA A 107 -14.64 1.88 6.86
C ALA A 107 -14.89 2.95 7.95
N THR A 108 -13.85 3.42 8.65
CA THR A 108 -14.01 4.25 9.87
C THR A 108 -13.41 5.66 9.79
N GLY A 109 -12.55 5.93 8.80
CA GLY A 109 -11.84 7.21 8.66
C GLY A 109 -10.82 7.51 9.75
N ALA A 110 -10.62 6.61 10.71
CA ALA A 110 -9.71 6.78 11.82
C ALA A 110 -8.53 5.82 11.70
N GLY A 111 -7.36 6.28 12.15
CA GLY A 111 -6.23 5.40 12.42
C GLY A 111 -6.64 4.37 13.46
N ALA A 112 -6.84 3.13 13.04
CA ALA A 112 -7.07 2.02 13.94
C ALA A 112 -5.72 1.57 14.52
N ASP A 113 -5.73 1.08 15.76
CA ASP A 113 -4.66 0.21 16.24
C ASP A 113 -4.51 -0.95 15.25
N PRO A 114 -3.28 -1.43 14.99
CA PRO A 114 -3.07 -2.45 13.99
C PRO A 114 -3.95 -3.65 14.29
N ILE A 115 -4.74 -4.08 13.31
CA ILE A 115 -5.55 -5.29 13.46
C ILE A 115 -4.56 -6.45 13.35
N VAL A 116 -4.02 -6.89 14.48
CA VAL A 116 -3.07 -8.01 14.52
C VAL A 116 -3.78 -9.27 14.01
N SER A 117 -3.57 -9.56 12.73
CA SER A 117 -4.19 -10.70 12.07
C SER A 117 -3.16 -11.81 11.93
N HIS A 118 -3.22 -12.81 12.81
CA HIS A 118 -2.38 -14.00 12.75
C HIS A 118 -2.77 -15.00 11.64
N GLY A 119 -3.74 -14.64 10.78
CA GLY A 119 -4.32 -15.54 9.78
C GLY A 119 -3.66 -15.52 8.40
N GLY A 120 -2.73 -14.59 8.15
CA GLY A 120 -2.05 -14.47 6.86
C GLY A 120 -0.91 -15.48 6.65
N PRO A 121 -0.44 -15.67 5.40
CA PRO A 121 0.80 -16.39 5.13
C PRO A 121 1.98 -15.82 5.92
N ALA A 122 2.97 -16.65 6.22
CA ALA A 122 4.22 -16.17 6.80
C ALA A 122 4.87 -15.15 5.86
N TRP A 123 5.23 -13.99 6.41
CA TRP A 123 5.87 -12.90 5.69
C TRP A 123 7.22 -12.59 6.30
N ASP A 124 8.24 -12.44 5.44
CA ASP A 124 9.57 -12.00 5.84
C ASP A 124 9.85 -10.63 5.20
N PRO A 125 9.75 -9.53 5.97
CA PRO A 125 9.97 -8.19 5.44
C PRO A 125 11.42 -7.95 5.00
N THR A 126 12.37 -8.79 5.44
CA THR A 126 13.79 -8.60 5.12
C THR A 126 14.10 -8.86 3.64
N LEU A 127 13.32 -9.69 2.96
CA LEU A 127 13.53 -10.02 1.55
C LEU A 127 13.22 -8.81 0.65
N VAL A 128 12.10 -8.12 0.90
CA VAL A 128 11.74 -6.91 0.15
C VAL A 128 12.74 -5.80 0.44
N ARG A 129 13.08 -5.60 1.71
CA ARG A 129 14.10 -4.62 2.11
C ARG A 129 15.43 -4.86 1.39
N GLN A 130 15.93 -6.10 1.35
CA GLN A 130 17.17 -6.43 0.65
C GLN A 130 17.11 -6.17 -0.86
N ALA A 131 15.95 -6.42 -1.49
CA ALA A 131 15.77 -6.14 -2.92
C ALA A 131 15.80 -4.64 -3.22
N VAL A 132 15.16 -3.83 -2.36
CA VAL A 132 15.20 -2.37 -2.44
C VAL A 132 16.60 -1.84 -2.16
N ASP A 133 17.24 -2.27 -1.07
CA ASP A 133 18.60 -1.84 -0.69
C ASP A 133 19.60 -2.14 -1.82
N ALA A 134 19.46 -3.29 -2.50
CA ALA A 134 20.30 -3.67 -3.64
C ALA A 134 20.07 -2.79 -4.87
N TRP A 135 18.81 -2.38 -5.10
CA TRP A 135 18.45 -1.44 -6.17
C TRP A 135 19.02 -0.04 -5.88
N GLU A 136 18.84 0.47 -4.67
CA GLU A 136 19.39 1.77 -4.24
C GLU A 136 20.92 1.81 -4.38
N ALA A 137 21.61 0.70 -4.04
CA ALA A 137 23.06 0.60 -4.17
C ALA A 137 23.55 0.55 -5.64
N ALA A 138 22.66 0.35 -6.60
CA ALA A 138 22.97 0.27 -8.02
C ALA A 138 22.69 1.57 -8.80
N LEU A 139 22.05 2.56 -8.17
CA LEU A 139 21.83 3.92 -8.69
C LEU A 139 23.14 4.73 -8.75
#